data_AF-A0A970JD20-F1
#
_entry.id   AF-A0A970JD20-F1
#
_cell.length_a   1.000
_cell.length_b   1.000
_cell.length_c   1.000
_cell.angle_alpha   90.00
_cell.angle_beta   90.00
_cell.angle_gamma   90.00
#
_symmetry.space_group_name_H-M   'P 1'
#
loop_
_entity.id
_entity.type
_entity.pdbx_description
1 polymer ?
#
loop_
_entity_poly.entity_id
_entity_poly.type
_entity_poly.pdbx_seq_one_letter_code
_entity_poly.pdbx_strand_id
1 'polypeptide(L)'
;MIKEKEIKQKLNEIIRQIGNTRDIRQAVGRQFILRNLSGLRALAVLAGNLDLNTLSGSDGDIRFLFIFSDALNKALGENVIKLEDYFTKPEIKKWANYKEFKLQESIYPIVFKDVARIGDKIWQTVLTAQELHKLDTNNLLIYNLKTQRNPKITVAGVQINLDKKKINEIKERMLSGIQYPDQLKLNIINDGVSRPYYDQRNKTLTLNEDCVINIFDGYHRKTANSLAVWENPDLKFAWPVLITHFTEKQAREFMFQINKQKSIKREYIKQMDYNCPENMVVELIANESLSELAKVMKDDDSYIKYNRGLTKKSIIAKAVKENYEKQLKTSINIRNVADWIIEFTDYLMGTHSYEFIENPYKVKEESVINDKNMFYAYIALSAKLQNEKNWRALLKEKMGSIDFSKKNPLWENIGLLDCKDAAKTLREKLYNLFN
;
A
#
# COMPACT_ATOMS: atom_id res chain seq x y z
N MET A 1 -21.58 49.53 8.22
CA MET A 1 -21.91 49.69 6.79
C MET A 1 -21.08 48.69 6.02
N ILE A 2 -21.74 47.73 5.38
CA ILE A 2 -21.08 46.69 4.58
C ILE A 2 -20.72 47.32 3.24
N LYS A 3 -19.45 47.22 2.83
CA LYS A 3 -18.98 47.67 1.51
C LYS A 3 -19.29 46.62 0.44
N GLU A 4 -20.53 46.11 0.45
CA GLU A 4 -20.97 44.98 -0.36
C GLU A 4 -20.82 45.28 -1.86
N LYS A 5 -21.17 46.51 -2.26
CA LYS A 5 -21.02 46.97 -3.63
C LYS A 5 -19.56 47.03 -4.08
N GLU A 6 -18.66 47.45 -3.18
CA GLU A 6 -17.22 47.56 -3.46
C GLU A 6 -16.58 46.17 -3.60
N ILE A 7 -16.91 45.20 -2.72
CA ILE A 7 -16.36 43.84 -2.84
C ILE A 7 -16.87 43.11 -4.07
N LYS A 8 -18.15 43.29 -4.46
CA LYS A 8 -18.71 42.73 -5.70
C LYS A 8 -17.99 43.27 -6.93
N GLN A 9 -17.75 44.58 -6.98
CA GLN A 9 -16.99 45.21 -8.06
C GLN A 9 -15.57 44.66 -8.11
N LYS A 10 -14.89 44.59 -6.96
CA LYS A 10 -13.52 44.08 -6.88
C LYS A 10 -13.40 42.61 -7.32
N LEU A 11 -14.33 41.77 -6.90
CA LEU A 11 -14.38 40.37 -7.31
C LEU A 11 -14.62 40.23 -8.82
N ASN A 12 -15.53 41.02 -9.39
CA ASN A 12 -15.79 41.02 -10.83
C ASN A 12 -14.55 41.46 -11.64
N GLU A 13 -13.78 42.43 -11.16
CA GLU A 13 -12.50 42.83 -11.77
C GLU A 13 -11.48 41.68 -11.74
N ILE A 14 -11.31 41.04 -10.58
CA ILE A 14 -10.35 39.94 -10.41
C ILE A 14 -10.75 38.75 -11.30
N ILE A 15 -12.03 38.37 -11.33
CA ILE A 15 -12.53 37.25 -12.16
C ILE A 15 -12.25 37.51 -13.64
N ARG A 16 -12.43 38.75 -14.12
CA ARG A 16 -12.10 39.14 -15.50
C ARG A 16 -10.61 39.03 -15.81
N GLN A 17 -9.75 39.27 -14.83
CA GLN A 17 -8.29 39.24 -14.99
C GLN A 17 -7.70 37.83 -14.92
N ILE A 18 -8.18 36.97 -14.00
CA ILE A 18 -7.61 35.64 -13.76
C ILE A 18 -8.04 34.59 -14.81
N GLY A 19 -9.16 34.82 -15.49
CA GLY A 19 -9.75 33.88 -16.44
C GLY A 19 -10.25 32.57 -15.80
N ASN A 20 -11.07 31.81 -16.54
CA ASN A 20 -11.69 30.58 -16.04
C ASN A 20 -10.76 29.35 -16.15
N THR A 21 -9.63 29.36 -15.44
CA THR A 21 -8.69 28.23 -15.45
C THR A 21 -9.19 27.04 -14.62
N ARG A 22 -8.78 25.83 -15.02
CA ARG A 22 -9.19 24.59 -14.34
C ARG A 22 -8.70 24.53 -12.89
N ASP A 23 -7.49 25.02 -12.64
CA ASP A 23 -6.85 24.92 -11.32
C ASP A 23 -7.51 25.84 -10.30
N ILE A 24 -7.87 27.07 -10.69
CA ILE A 24 -8.59 28.02 -9.83
C ILE A 24 -9.98 27.45 -9.49
N ARG A 25 -10.70 26.89 -10.48
CA ARG A 25 -12.00 26.23 -10.25
C ARG A 25 -11.91 25.10 -9.23
N GLN A 26 -10.90 24.24 -9.36
CA GLN A 26 -10.72 23.12 -8.43
C GLN A 26 -10.35 23.60 -7.02
N ALA A 27 -9.46 24.59 -6.91
CA ALA A 27 -9.04 25.16 -5.64
C ALA A 27 -10.20 25.84 -4.91
N VAL A 28 -10.97 26.69 -5.61
CA VAL A 28 -12.15 27.37 -5.05
C VAL A 28 -13.25 26.36 -4.70
N GLY A 29 -13.57 25.42 -5.59
CA GLY A 29 -14.58 24.40 -5.33
C GLY A 29 -14.26 23.54 -4.09
N ARG A 30 -12.99 23.18 -3.90
CA ARG A 30 -12.52 22.42 -2.73
C ARG A 30 -12.72 23.19 -1.41
N GLN A 31 -12.55 24.51 -1.41
CA GLN A 31 -12.76 25.34 -0.21
C GLN A 31 -14.21 25.39 0.25
N PHE A 32 -15.16 25.29 -0.69
CA PHE A 32 -16.60 25.18 -0.37
C PHE A 32 -16.93 23.78 0.17
N ILE A 33 -16.40 22.73 -0.46
CA ILE A 33 -16.60 21.34 -0.01
C ILE A 33 -16.07 21.13 1.42
N LEU A 34 -14.89 21.66 1.75
CA LEU A 34 -14.31 21.58 3.11
C LEU A 34 -15.18 22.23 4.19
N ARG A 35 -16.12 23.09 3.78
CA ARG A 35 -17.08 23.80 4.63
C ARG A 35 -18.50 23.24 4.52
N ASN A 36 -18.67 22.05 3.94
CA ASN A 36 -19.95 21.39 3.66
C ASN A 36 -20.89 22.18 2.72
N LEU A 37 -20.37 23.17 2.00
CA LEU A 37 -21.12 23.99 1.05
C LEU A 37 -21.01 23.41 -0.37
N SER A 38 -22.03 23.62 -1.19
CA SER A 38 -21.96 23.31 -2.62
C SER A 38 -21.00 24.26 -3.33
N GLY A 39 -20.04 23.69 -4.07
CA GLY A 39 -19.13 24.47 -4.92
C GLY A 39 -19.79 25.03 -6.18
N LEU A 40 -20.98 24.56 -6.55
CA LEU A 40 -21.65 24.91 -7.81
C LEU A 40 -21.88 26.41 -7.96
N ARG A 41 -22.29 27.08 -6.87
CA ARG A 41 -22.52 28.54 -6.86
C ARG A 41 -21.22 29.32 -7.11
N ALA A 42 -20.12 28.89 -6.50
CA ALA A 42 -18.79 29.50 -6.70
C ALA A 42 -18.25 29.25 -8.12
N LEU A 43 -18.48 28.06 -8.68
CA LEU A 43 -18.11 27.72 -10.05
C LEU A 43 -18.92 28.52 -11.08
N ALA A 44 -20.21 28.77 -10.82
CA ALA A 44 -21.05 29.60 -11.67
C ALA A 44 -20.55 31.05 -11.71
N VAL A 45 -20.07 31.60 -10.58
CA VAL A 45 -19.43 32.93 -10.54
C VAL A 45 -18.15 32.95 -11.37
N LEU A 46 -17.24 31.97 -11.20
CA LEU A 46 -15.99 31.90 -11.97
C LEU A 46 -16.22 31.69 -13.48
N ALA A 47 -17.30 31.00 -13.85
CA ALA A 47 -17.68 30.80 -15.24
C ALA A 47 -18.38 32.01 -15.88
N GLY A 48 -18.68 33.07 -15.10
CA GLY A 48 -19.46 34.21 -15.56
C GLY A 48 -20.96 33.94 -15.71
N ASN A 49 -21.43 32.77 -15.24
CA ASN A 49 -22.83 32.34 -15.34
C ASN A 49 -23.70 32.86 -14.19
N LEU A 50 -23.09 33.44 -13.14
CA LEU A 50 -23.77 34.09 -12.03
C LEU A 50 -23.18 35.48 -11.81
N ASP A 51 -23.96 36.53 -12.06
CA ASP A 51 -23.56 37.91 -11.77
C ASP A 51 -23.68 38.20 -10.27
N LEU A 52 -22.56 38.60 -9.65
CA LEU A 52 -22.49 38.98 -8.24
C LEU A 52 -23.41 40.16 -7.88
N ASN A 53 -23.82 40.98 -8.84
CA ASN A 53 -24.77 42.07 -8.58
C ASN A 53 -26.19 41.57 -8.26
N THR A 54 -26.51 40.32 -8.59
CA THR A 54 -27.83 39.70 -8.30
C THR A 54 -28.01 39.28 -6.83
N LEU A 55 -26.93 39.34 -6.03
CA LEU A 55 -26.95 39.01 -4.61
C LEU A 55 -27.66 40.12 -3.81
N SER A 56 -28.56 39.75 -2.91
CA SER A 56 -29.52 40.66 -2.24
C SER A 56 -29.04 41.24 -0.91
N GLY A 57 -27.79 40.98 -0.52
CA GLY A 57 -27.25 41.40 0.78
C GLY A 57 -27.79 40.59 1.97
N SER A 58 -28.42 39.44 1.70
CA SER A 58 -28.82 38.50 2.75
C SER A 58 -27.60 37.97 3.53
N ASP A 59 -27.78 37.53 4.79
CA ASP A 59 -26.70 36.92 5.59
C ASP A 59 -26.05 35.73 4.87
N GLY A 60 -26.83 34.99 4.05
CA GLY A 60 -26.33 33.91 3.19
C GLY A 60 -25.46 34.40 2.02
N ASP A 61 -25.78 35.55 1.43
CA ASP A 61 -25.00 36.15 0.35
C ASP A 61 -23.73 36.85 0.86
N ILE A 62 -23.79 37.51 2.00
CA ILE A 62 -22.62 38.07 2.69
C ILE A 62 -21.66 36.94 3.06
N ARG A 63 -22.19 35.84 3.61
CA ARG A 63 -21.42 34.61 3.89
C ARG A 63 -20.80 34.04 2.63
N PHE A 64 -21.55 33.96 1.53
CA PHE A 64 -21.03 33.50 0.25
C PHE A 64 -19.89 34.37 -0.26
N LEU A 65 -20.04 35.70 -0.25
CA LEU A 65 -19.01 36.65 -0.66
C LEU A 65 -17.74 36.52 0.17
N PHE A 66 -17.87 36.32 1.49
CA PHE A 66 -16.74 36.10 2.38
C PHE A 66 -15.99 34.81 2.02
N ILE A 67 -16.71 33.68 1.96
CA ILE A 67 -16.10 32.36 1.70
C ILE A 67 -15.50 32.31 0.30
N PHE A 68 -16.15 32.94 -0.69
CA PHE A 68 -15.64 33.05 -2.04
C PHE A 68 -14.34 33.87 -2.10
N SER A 69 -14.28 35.01 -1.40
CA SER A 69 -13.08 35.86 -1.36
C SER A 69 -11.91 35.15 -0.67
N ASP A 70 -12.14 34.50 0.47
CA ASP A 70 -11.12 33.69 1.16
C ASP A 70 -10.64 32.51 0.30
N ALA A 71 -11.57 31.83 -0.38
CA ALA A 71 -11.23 30.74 -1.28
C ALA A 71 -10.39 31.21 -2.47
N LEU A 72 -10.68 32.41 -2.99
CA LEU A 72 -9.96 32.98 -4.12
C LEU A 72 -8.54 33.42 -3.72
N ASN A 73 -8.36 34.10 -2.58
CA ASN A 73 -7.03 34.43 -2.05
C ASN A 73 -6.17 33.17 -1.89
N LYS A 74 -6.75 32.10 -1.34
CA LYS A 74 -6.06 30.80 -1.18
C LYS A 74 -5.72 30.14 -2.51
N ALA A 75 -6.58 30.27 -3.52
CA ALA A 75 -6.34 29.73 -4.85
C ALA A 75 -5.23 30.49 -5.61
N LEU A 76 -5.15 31.80 -5.41
CA LEU A 76 -4.15 32.67 -6.06
C LEU A 76 -2.82 32.70 -5.31
N GLY A 77 -2.76 32.23 -4.06
CA GLY A 77 -1.54 32.25 -3.24
C GLY A 77 -1.14 33.64 -2.76
N GLU A 78 -1.99 34.65 -2.99
CA GLU A 78 -1.77 36.05 -2.65
C GLU A 78 -3.00 36.63 -1.94
N ASN A 79 -2.80 37.60 -1.05
CA ASN A 79 -3.89 38.30 -0.37
C ASN A 79 -4.45 39.43 -1.23
N VAL A 80 -4.93 39.07 -2.43
CA VAL A 80 -5.47 40.00 -3.44
C VAL A 80 -6.67 40.77 -2.91
N ILE A 81 -7.43 40.15 -2.00
CA ILE A 81 -8.58 40.75 -1.31
C ILE A 81 -8.30 40.78 0.19
N LYS A 82 -7.99 41.95 0.74
CA LYS A 82 -7.91 42.14 2.20
C LYS A 82 -9.32 42.10 2.79
N LEU A 83 -9.67 41.00 3.46
CA LEU A 83 -11.02 40.78 3.99
C LEU A 83 -11.42 41.85 5.02
N GLU A 84 -10.45 42.41 5.73
CA GLU A 84 -10.62 43.46 6.74
C GLU A 84 -11.15 44.79 6.16
N ASP A 85 -10.94 45.02 4.86
CA ASP A 85 -11.40 46.24 4.18
C ASP A 85 -12.90 46.18 3.85
N TYR A 86 -13.48 44.98 3.83
CA TYR A 86 -14.86 44.74 3.37
C TYR A 86 -15.77 44.11 4.41
N PHE A 87 -15.22 43.38 5.38
CA PHE A 87 -15.96 42.67 6.43
C PHE A 87 -15.58 43.17 7.82
N THR A 88 -16.56 43.20 8.72
CA THR A 88 -16.33 43.59 10.11
C THR A 88 -15.60 42.48 10.89
N LYS A 89 -14.87 42.83 11.96
CA LYS A 89 -14.19 41.85 12.82
C LYS A 89 -15.11 40.73 13.33
N PRO A 90 -16.38 40.99 13.74
CA PRO A 90 -17.32 39.93 14.10
C PRO A 90 -17.66 38.99 12.95
N GLU A 91 -17.85 39.50 11.73
CA GLU A 91 -18.16 38.68 10.54
C GLU A 91 -16.98 37.81 10.13
N ILE A 92 -15.76 38.36 10.14
CA ILE A 92 -14.54 37.60 9.88
C ILE A 92 -14.44 36.45 10.89
N LYS A 93 -14.67 36.72 12.18
CA LYS A 93 -14.67 35.69 13.23
C LYS A 93 -15.80 34.67 13.05
N LYS A 94 -16.99 35.11 12.63
CA LYS A 94 -18.18 34.28 12.38
C LYS A 94 -17.97 33.32 11.19
N TRP A 95 -17.34 33.81 10.12
CA TRP A 95 -17.27 33.13 8.82
C TRP A 95 -15.95 32.42 8.51
N ALA A 96 -14.84 32.80 9.15
CA ALA A 96 -13.53 32.17 8.94
C ALA A 96 -13.59 30.64 9.09
N ASN A 97 -14.32 30.15 10.09
CA ASN A 97 -14.47 28.73 10.43
C ASN A 97 -15.87 28.19 10.15
N TYR A 98 -16.70 28.92 9.38
CA TYR A 98 -18.06 28.48 9.09
C TYR A 98 -18.09 27.15 8.33
N LYS A 99 -18.93 26.24 8.81
CA LYS A 99 -19.32 25.02 8.11
C LYS A 99 -20.84 24.96 8.12
N GLU A 100 -21.43 24.70 6.96
CA GLU A 100 -22.89 24.54 6.88
C GLU A 100 -23.28 23.25 7.62
N PHE A 101 -24.15 23.40 8.62
CA PHE A 101 -24.77 22.26 9.26
C PHE A 101 -25.80 21.71 8.29
N LYS A 102 -25.42 20.71 7.49
CA LYS A 102 -26.41 19.91 6.79
C LYS A 102 -27.16 19.12 7.85
N LEU A 103 -28.49 19.24 7.89
CA LEU A 103 -29.32 18.17 8.41
C LEU A 103 -29.01 16.94 7.54
N GLN A 104 -28.09 16.11 8.02
CA GLN A 104 -28.03 14.73 7.59
C GLN A 104 -29.35 14.12 8.05
N GLU A 105 -30.14 13.59 7.11
CA GLU A 105 -31.18 12.63 7.48
C GLU A 105 -30.50 11.62 8.42
N SER A 106 -31.04 11.47 9.63
CA SER A 106 -30.46 10.57 10.62
C SER A 106 -30.38 9.19 9.97
N ILE A 107 -29.16 8.70 9.73
CA ILE A 107 -28.93 7.33 9.24
C ILE A 107 -29.30 6.31 10.33
N TYR A 108 -29.65 6.78 11.52
CA TYR A 108 -30.16 5.96 12.59
C TYR A 108 -31.66 5.67 12.42
N PRO A 109 -32.10 4.45 12.78
CA PRO A 109 -31.26 3.35 13.25
C PRO A 109 -30.42 2.72 12.13
N ILE A 110 -29.14 2.46 12.40
CA ILE A 110 -28.28 1.70 11.48
C ILE A 110 -28.59 0.23 11.70
N VAL A 111 -29.06 -0.45 10.65
CA VAL A 111 -29.40 -1.88 10.72
C VAL A 111 -28.41 -2.67 9.88
N PHE A 112 -27.52 -3.39 10.55
CA PHE A 112 -26.69 -4.41 9.91
C PHE A 112 -27.51 -5.69 9.71
N LYS A 113 -27.46 -6.25 8.50
CA LYS A 113 -28.14 -7.50 8.13
C LYS A 113 -27.18 -8.67 8.12
N ASP A 114 -27.73 -9.89 8.10
CA ASP A 114 -26.97 -11.15 8.04
C ASP A 114 -25.86 -11.25 9.08
N VAL A 115 -26.16 -10.77 10.29
CA VAL A 115 -25.22 -10.68 11.39
C VAL A 115 -25.19 -12.00 12.16
N ALA A 116 -24.03 -12.64 12.18
CA ALA A 116 -23.75 -13.83 12.99
C ALA A 116 -23.14 -13.42 14.33
N ARG A 117 -23.68 -13.93 15.45
CA ARG A 117 -23.04 -13.80 16.76
C ARG A 117 -21.93 -14.83 16.89
N ILE A 118 -20.70 -14.38 17.09
CA ILE A 118 -19.51 -15.23 17.22
C ILE A 118 -19.16 -15.48 18.69
N GLY A 119 -19.45 -14.51 19.55
CA GLY A 119 -19.17 -14.60 20.97
C GLY A 119 -19.99 -13.59 21.77
N ASP A 120 -19.68 -13.45 23.06
CA ASP A 120 -20.31 -12.39 23.84
C ASP A 120 -19.85 -11.02 23.34
N LYS A 121 -20.81 -10.18 22.94
CA LYS A 121 -20.55 -8.83 22.39
C LYS A 121 -19.65 -8.81 21.15
N ILE A 122 -19.60 -9.91 20.41
CA ILE A 122 -18.84 -10.05 19.16
C ILE A 122 -19.77 -10.59 18.08
N TRP A 123 -19.84 -9.86 16.98
CA TRP A 123 -20.65 -10.19 15.82
C TRP A 123 -19.81 -10.11 14.54
N GLN A 124 -20.30 -10.76 13.49
CA GLN A 124 -19.70 -10.73 12.16
C GLN A 124 -20.78 -10.54 11.10
N THR A 125 -20.47 -9.75 10.09
CA THR A 125 -21.33 -9.50 8.92
C THR A 125 -20.46 -9.20 7.69
N VAL A 126 -21.10 -8.93 6.56
CA VAL A 126 -20.47 -8.48 5.33
C VAL A 126 -21.09 -7.15 4.93
N LEU A 127 -20.26 -6.16 4.61
CA LEU A 127 -20.70 -4.88 4.08
C LEU A 127 -20.25 -4.74 2.64
N THR A 128 -21.16 -4.33 1.76
CA THR A 128 -20.80 -3.87 0.42
C THR A 128 -19.91 -2.63 0.49
N ALA A 129 -19.14 -2.38 -0.57
CA ALA A 129 -18.31 -1.19 -0.68
C ALA A 129 -19.13 0.10 -0.52
N GLN A 130 -20.36 0.11 -1.04
CA GLN A 130 -21.32 1.21 -0.96
C GLN A 130 -21.84 1.42 0.47
N GLU A 131 -22.19 0.36 1.19
CA GLU A 131 -22.61 0.46 2.59
C GLU A 131 -21.49 1.02 3.47
N LEU A 132 -20.26 0.51 3.28
CA LEU A 132 -19.10 1.01 4.01
C LEU A 132 -18.81 2.48 3.67
N HIS A 133 -18.93 2.85 2.39
CA HIS A 133 -18.78 4.24 1.95
C HIS A 133 -19.84 5.15 2.59
N LYS A 134 -21.11 4.70 2.64
CA LYS A 134 -22.20 5.43 3.29
C LYS A 134 -21.90 5.69 4.76
N LEU A 135 -21.43 4.69 5.51
CA LEU A 135 -21.03 4.86 6.91
C LEU A 135 -19.86 5.86 7.06
N ASP A 136 -18.90 5.84 6.14
CA ASP A 136 -17.76 6.75 6.14
C ASP A 136 -18.16 8.20 5.83
N THR A 137 -18.95 8.43 4.78
CA THR A 137 -19.43 9.78 4.39
C THR A 137 -20.34 10.42 5.43
N ASN A 138 -20.97 9.61 6.28
CA ASN A 138 -21.77 10.08 7.42
C ASN A 138 -20.93 10.28 8.70
N ASN A 139 -19.60 10.19 8.62
CA ASN A 139 -18.66 10.35 9.74
C ASN A 139 -18.93 9.42 10.94
N LEU A 140 -19.62 8.29 10.72
CA LEU A 140 -19.97 7.34 11.79
C LEU A 140 -18.78 6.47 12.18
N LEU A 141 -17.81 6.31 11.27
CA LEU A 141 -16.59 5.54 11.48
C LEU A 141 -15.49 6.44 12.04
N ILE A 142 -15.61 6.73 13.33
CA ILE A 142 -14.65 7.56 14.04
C ILE A 142 -13.36 6.77 14.23
N TYR A 143 -12.24 7.48 14.13
CA TYR A 143 -10.93 6.88 14.33
C TYR A 143 -10.45 7.11 15.76
N ASN A 144 -10.28 6.05 16.54
CA ASN A 144 -9.81 6.16 17.92
C ASN A 144 -8.28 6.09 17.98
N LEU A 145 -7.65 7.22 18.31
CA LEU A 145 -6.19 7.35 18.44
C LEU A 145 -5.62 6.51 19.59
N LYS A 146 -6.40 6.22 20.65
CA LYS A 146 -5.94 5.51 21.84
C LYS A 146 -5.91 3.98 21.68
N THR A 147 -6.52 3.45 20.63
CA THR A 147 -6.48 2.02 20.28
C THR A 147 -5.42 1.70 19.23
N GLN A 148 -4.58 2.68 18.84
CA GLN A 148 -3.59 2.53 17.77
C GLN A 148 -2.34 1.73 18.15
N ARG A 149 -1.70 1.20 17.09
CA ARG A 149 -0.36 0.58 17.12
C ARG A 149 0.81 1.57 17.19
N ASN A 150 0.67 2.82 16.69
CA ASN A 150 1.67 3.90 16.77
C ASN A 150 1.15 5.21 16.11
N PRO A 151 0.75 6.23 16.87
CA PRO A 151 0.38 7.54 16.31
C PRO A 151 1.57 8.31 15.72
N LYS A 152 1.32 9.12 14.69
CA LYS A 152 2.33 10.05 14.16
C LYS A 152 2.29 11.32 14.98
N ILE A 153 3.30 11.52 15.82
CA ILE A 153 3.46 12.77 16.58
C ILE A 153 4.09 13.81 15.65
N THR A 154 3.37 14.90 15.42
CA THR A 154 3.85 16.04 14.62
C THR A 154 3.85 17.30 15.49
N VAL A 155 4.53 18.35 15.04
CA VAL A 155 4.55 19.66 15.72
C VAL A 155 3.12 20.25 15.87
N ALA A 156 2.17 19.81 15.03
CA ALA A 156 0.75 20.17 15.07
C ALA A 156 -0.13 19.22 15.91
N GLY A 157 0.45 18.26 16.63
CA GLY A 157 -0.25 17.29 17.47
C GLY A 157 -0.18 15.83 16.97
N VAL A 158 -0.96 14.96 17.61
CA VAL A 158 -1.05 13.53 17.30
C VAL A 158 -1.94 13.30 16.08
N GLN A 159 -1.33 12.91 14.97
CA GLN A 159 -2.00 12.63 13.70
C GLN A 159 -2.08 11.13 13.40
N ILE A 160 -3.08 10.75 12.62
CA ILE A 160 -3.22 9.38 12.11
C ILE A 160 -2.07 9.11 11.12
N ASN A 161 -1.37 7.98 11.30
CA ASN A 161 -0.33 7.54 10.38
C ASN A 161 -0.96 6.99 9.08
N LEU A 162 -1.30 7.90 8.17
CA LEU A 162 -1.84 7.59 6.85
C LEU A 162 -0.73 7.38 5.83
N ASP A 163 -0.63 6.16 5.31
CA ASP A 163 0.26 5.80 4.23
C ASP A 163 -0.51 5.92 2.91
N LYS A 164 -0.33 7.05 2.22
CA LYS A 164 -1.01 7.33 0.96
C LYS A 164 -0.69 6.30 -0.12
N LYS A 165 0.52 5.74 -0.11
CA LYS A 165 0.94 4.76 -1.11
C LYS A 165 0.11 3.48 -0.95
N LYS A 166 -0.03 2.98 0.27
CA LYS A 166 -0.87 1.80 0.56
C LYS A 166 -2.34 2.03 0.23
N ILE A 167 -2.88 3.21 0.52
CA ILE A 167 -4.27 3.55 0.18
C ILE A 167 -4.47 3.45 -1.33
N ASN A 168 -3.58 4.07 -2.11
CA ASN A 168 -3.66 4.03 -3.57
C ASN A 168 -3.50 2.60 -4.09
N GLU A 169 -2.54 1.82 -3.58
CA GLU A 169 -2.35 0.42 -3.96
C GLU A 169 -3.60 -0.44 -3.68
N ILE A 170 -4.31 -0.22 -2.58
CA ILE A 170 -5.57 -0.94 -2.29
C ILE A 170 -6.66 -0.46 -3.25
N LYS A 171 -6.80 0.86 -3.47
CA LYS A 171 -7.80 1.44 -4.38
C LYS A 171 -7.65 0.86 -5.80
N GLU A 172 -6.45 0.88 -6.37
CA GLU A 172 -6.18 0.35 -7.71
C GLU A 172 -6.46 -1.16 -7.78
N ARG A 173 -6.13 -1.93 -6.74
CA ARG A 173 -6.46 -3.37 -6.68
C ARG A 173 -7.97 -3.64 -6.60
N MET A 174 -8.73 -2.79 -5.91
CA MET A 174 -10.18 -2.90 -5.87
C MET A 174 -10.79 -2.61 -7.24
N LEU A 175 -10.35 -1.53 -7.92
CA LEU A 175 -10.84 -1.14 -9.23
C LEU A 175 -10.49 -2.16 -10.33
N SER A 176 -9.33 -2.81 -10.23
CA SER A 176 -8.90 -3.88 -11.15
C SER A 176 -9.45 -5.27 -10.80
N GLY A 177 -10.16 -5.42 -9.68
CA GLY A 177 -10.77 -6.69 -9.26
C GLY A 177 -9.79 -7.74 -8.71
N ILE A 178 -8.53 -7.38 -8.44
CA ILE A 178 -7.51 -8.29 -7.89
C ILE A 178 -7.34 -8.19 -6.36
N GLN A 179 -8.04 -7.25 -5.72
CA GLN A 179 -8.04 -7.13 -4.26
C GLN A 179 -8.77 -8.32 -3.64
N TYR A 180 -8.14 -9.01 -2.71
CA TYR A 180 -8.83 -9.98 -1.85
C TYR A 180 -9.51 -9.27 -0.67
N PRO A 181 -10.76 -9.62 -0.31
CA PRO A 181 -11.39 -9.14 0.90
C PRO A 181 -10.65 -9.59 2.15
N ASP A 182 -10.34 -8.66 3.05
CA ASP A 182 -9.83 -8.93 4.38
C ASP A 182 -10.75 -8.34 5.45
N GLN A 183 -10.59 -8.77 6.71
CA GLN A 183 -11.55 -8.42 7.75
C GLN A 183 -11.33 -7.00 8.31
N LEU A 184 -12.34 -6.14 8.18
CA LEU A 184 -12.45 -4.87 8.88
C LEU A 184 -12.93 -5.10 10.31
N LYS A 185 -12.41 -4.32 11.26
CA LYS A 185 -12.78 -4.46 12.68
C LYS A 185 -13.32 -3.15 13.22
N LEU A 186 -14.59 -3.20 13.61
CA LEU A 186 -15.35 -2.09 14.17
C LEU A 186 -15.63 -2.37 15.64
N ASN A 187 -15.51 -1.34 16.48
CA ASN A 187 -15.92 -1.40 17.87
C ASN A 187 -17.01 -0.37 18.13
N ILE A 188 -18.19 -0.83 18.49
CA ILE A 188 -19.19 -0.02 19.17
C ILE A 188 -18.65 0.23 20.58
N ILE A 189 -18.49 1.48 20.98
CA ILE A 189 -17.87 1.80 22.26
C ILE A 189 -18.81 1.38 23.38
N ASN A 190 -18.34 0.52 24.29
CA ASN A 190 -19.04 0.28 25.55
C ASN A 190 -18.64 1.36 26.57
N ASP A 191 -19.36 2.47 26.56
CA ASP A 191 -19.24 3.60 27.50
C ASP A 191 -20.30 3.57 28.61
N GLY A 192 -21.12 2.51 28.64
CA GLY A 192 -22.25 2.40 29.56
C GLY A 192 -23.53 3.10 29.08
N VAL A 193 -23.45 3.93 28.03
CA VAL A 193 -24.61 4.57 27.38
C VAL A 193 -25.06 3.77 26.16
N SER A 194 -24.12 3.40 25.29
CA SER A 194 -24.39 2.66 24.05
C SER A 194 -25.17 1.36 24.31
N ARG A 195 -26.29 1.16 23.60
CA ARG A 195 -27.13 -0.05 23.67
C ARG A 195 -27.38 -0.67 22.28
N PRO A 196 -26.38 -1.33 21.67
CA PRO A 196 -26.62 -2.09 20.45
C PRO A 196 -27.61 -3.24 20.69
N TYR A 197 -28.60 -3.38 19.82
CA TYR A 197 -29.62 -4.42 19.90
C TYR A 197 -29.42 -5.48 18.83
N TYR A 198 -29.22 -6.73 19.25
CA TYR A 198 -29.08 -7.87 18.34
C TYR A 198 -30.36 -8.72 18.35
N ASP A 199 -30.99 -8.81 17.18
CA ASP A 199 -32.10 -9.73 16.94
C ASP A 199 -31.57 -11.02 16.32
N GLN A 200 -31.61 -12.10 17.10
CA GLN A 200 -31.13 -13.41 16.67
C GLN A 200 -32.04 -14.06 15.60
N ARG A 201 -33.35 -13.77 15.60
CA ARG A 201 -34.29 -14.37 14.65
C ARG A 201 -34.11 -13.76 13.27
N ASN A 202 -34.03 -12.44 13.22
CA ASN A 202 -33.84 -11.70 11.97
C ASN A 202 -32.36 -11.56 11.56
N LYS A 203 -31.43 -12.00 12.43
CA LYS A 203 -29.97 -11.85 12.24
C LYS A 203 -29.58 -10.39 11.97
N THR A 204 -30.17 -9.47 12.70
CA THR A 204 -29.92 -8.03 12.55
C THR A 204 -29.28 -7.44 13.78
N LEU A 205 -28.31 -6.54 13.59
CA LEU A 205 -27.74 -5.71 14.65
C LEU A 205 -28.12 -4.26 14.39
N THR A 206 -28.90 -3.70 15.30
CA THR A 206 -29.43 -2.35 15.23
C THR A 206 -28.65 -1.43 16.17
N LEU A 207 -28.17 -0.31 15.63
CA LEU A 207 -27.52 0.76 16.38
C LEU A 207 -28.39 2.01 16.32
N ASN A 208 -28.59 2.65 17.47
CA ASN A 208 -29.30 3.92 17.59
C ASN A 208 -28.31 5.07 17.76
N GLU A 209 -28.80 6.30 17.85
CA GLU A 209 -28.00 7.54 17.87
C GLU A 209 -26.98 7.61 19.02
N ASP A 210 -27.22 6.87 20.10
CA ASP A 210 -26.35 6.74 21.27
C ASP A 210 -25.11 5.86 21.02
N CYS A 211 -25.09 5.08 19.94
CA CYS A 211 -24.03 4.13 19.65
C CYS A 211 -22.90 4.78 18.84
N VAL A 212 -21.71 4.89 19.44
CA VAL A 212 -20.51 5.39 18.74
C VAL A 212 -19.70 4.23 18.16
N ILE A 213 -19.40 4.26 16.85
CA ILE A 213 -18.61 3.24 16.16
C ILE A 213 -17.18 3.73 15.92
N ASN A 214 -16.21 2.94 16.35
CA ASN A 214 -14.80 3.15 16.09
C ASN A 214 -14.25 2.11 15.12
N ILE A 215 -13.42 2.53 14.16
CA ILE A 215 -12.58 1.61 13.38
C ILE A 215 -11.20 1.52 14.02
N PHE A 216 -10.84 0.34 14.53
CA PHE A 216 -9.55 0.13 15.20
C PHE A 216 -8.57 -0.72 14.36
N ASP A 217 -9.04 -1.40 13.32
CA ASP A 217 -8.23 -2.04 12.28
C ASP A 217 -8.94 -1.94 10.92
N GLY A 218 -8.25 -1.37 9.92
CA GLY A 218 -8.77 -1.19 8.56
C GLY A 218 -9.01 0.24 8.10
N TYR A 219 -8.41 1.24 8.75
CA TYR A 219 -8.60 2.64 8.35
C TYR A 219 -8.09 2.97 6.94
N HIS A 220 -6.91 2.48 6.54
CA HIS A 220 -6.42 2.65 5.16
C HIS A 220 -7.37 1.99 4.15
N ARG A 221 -7.99 0.86 4.51
CA ARG A 221 -8.97 0.14 3.67
C ARG A 221 -10.28 0.90 3.55
N LYS A 222 -10.81 1.42 4.67
CA LYS A 222 -11.98 2.31 4.68
C LYS A 222 -11.76 3.49 3.74
N THR A 223 -10.63 4.17 3.85
CA THR A 223 -10.30 5.31 2.99
C THR A 223 -10.15 4.91 1.53
N ALA A 224 -9.45 3.81 1.24
CA ALA A 224 -9.30 3.29 -0.12
C ALA A 224 -10.65 2.89 -0.73
N ASN A 225 -11.52 2.25 0.04
CA ASN A 225 -12.88 1.89 -0.37
C ASN A 225 -13.70 3.12 -0.75
N SER A 226 -13.71 4.15 0.10
CA SER A 226 -14.44 5.39 -0.20
C SER A 226 -13.93 6.08 -1.46
N LEU A 227 -12.61 6.06 -1.72
CA LEU A 227 -12.04 6.58 -2.95
C LEU A 227 -12.42 5.73 -4.17
N ALA A 228 -12.38 4.40 -4.04
CA ALA A 228 -12.73 3.48 -5.11
C ALA A 228 -14.21 3.56 -5.50
N VAL A 229 -15.12 3.69 -4.51
CA VAL A 229 -16.56 3.89 -4.76
C VAL A 229 -16.83 5.27 -5.36
N TRP A 230 -16.07 6.30 -4.96
CA TRP A 230 -16.20 7.62 -5.57
C TRP A 230 -15.80 7.62 -7.06
N GLU A 231 -14.80 6.81 -7.42
CA GLU A 231 -14.34 6.64 -8.81
C GLU A 231 -15.25 5.69 -9.62
N ASN A 232 -15.72 4.60 -9.00
CA ASN A 232 -16.66 3.64 -9.57
C ASN A 232 -17.81 3.34 -8.59
N PRO A 233 -18.95 4.05 -8.69
CA PRO A 233 -20.10 3.87 -7.79
C PRO A 233 -20.68 2.44 -7.80
N ASP A 234 -20.55 1.73 -8.92
CA ASP A 234 -21.09 0.37 -9.12
C ASP A 234 -20.07 -0.72 -8.76
N LEU A 235 -19.01 -0.38 -8.02
CA LEU A 235 -17.98 -1.32 -7.61
C LEU A 235 -18.58 -2.53 -6.87
N LYS A 236 -18.44 -3.71 -7.48
CA LYS A 236 -18.87 -4.98 -6.89
C LYS A 236 -17.78 -5.53 -5.98
N PHE A 237 -17.75 -5.04 -4.75
CA PHE A 237 -16.84 -5.52 -3.71
C PHE A 237 -17.54 -5.54 -2.36
N ALA A 238 -17.18 -6.50 -1.51
CA ALA A 238 -17.72 -6.60 -0.16
C ALA A 238 -16.61 -6.90 0.84
N TRP A 239 -16.69 -6.27 2.00
CA TRP A 239 -15.77 -6.43 3.11
C TRP A 239 -16.38 -7.32 4.19
N PRO A 240 -15.70 -8.39 4.62
CA PRO A 240 -16.07 -9.04 5.88
C PRO A 240 -15.78 -8.09 7.05
N VAL A 241 -16.75 -7.94 7.95
CA VAL A 241 -16.68 -7.00 9.09
C VAL A 241 -16.90 -7.75 10.39
N LEU A 242 -15.96 -7.58 11.32
CA LEU A 242 -16.10 -7.97 12.72
C LEU A 242 -16.55 -6.75 13.52
N ILE A 243 -17.64 -6.89 14.26
CA ILE A 243 -18.21 -5.84 15.11
C ILE A 243 -18.10 -6.28 16.56
N THR A 244 -17.47 -5.47 17.39
CA THR A 244 -17.36 -5.69 18.84
C THR A 244 -18.12 -4.62 19.62
N HIS A 245 -18.59 -4.95 20.83
CA HIS A 245 -19.08 -3.95 21.78
C HIS A 245 -18.23 -3.97 23.05
N PHE A 246 -17.05 -3.35 22.94
CA PHE A 246 -16.00 -3.38 23.95
C PHE A 246 -15.69 -2.01 24.53
N THR A 247 -15.23 -2.01 25.79
CA THR A 247 -14.57 -0.85 26.40
C THR A 247 -13.25 -0.57 25.69
N GLU A 248 -12.69 0.63 25.84
CA GLU A 248 -11.40 0.98 25.25
C GLU A 248 -10.27 0.01 25.65
N LYS A 249 -10.29 -0.46 26.91
CA LYS A 249 -9.32 -1.43 27.45
C LYS A 249 -9.43 -2.78 26.75
N GLN A 250 -10.65 -3.30 26.57
CA GLN A 250 -10.90 -4.56 25.89
C GLN A 250 -10.52 -4.49 24.40
N ALA A 251 -10.85 -3.38 23.72
CA ALA A 251 -10.45 -3.16 22.34
C ALA A 251 -8.91 -3.12 22.17
N ARG A 252 -8.20 -2.50 23.13
CA ARG A 252 -6.72 -2.47 23.14
C ARG A 252 -6.12 -3.87 23.36
N GLU A 253 -6.66 -4.65 24.28
CA GLU A 253 -6.22 -6.03 24.54
C GLU A 253 -6.43 -6.92 23.31
N PHE A 254 -7.59 -6.80 22.68
CA PHE A 254 -7.90 -7.52 21.44
C PHE A 254 -6.90 -7.16 20.32
N MET A 255 -6.57 -5.87 20.18
CA MET A 255 -5.53 -5.44 19.25
C MET A 255 -4.15 -5.96 19.61
N PHE A 256 -3.80 -6.00 20.88
CA PHE A 256 -2.53 -6.56 21.33
C PHE A 256 -2.39 -8.04 20.97
N GLN A 257 -3.47 -8.83 21.11
CA GLN A 257 -3.49 -10.24 20.70
C GLN A 257 -3.28 -10.40 19.19
N ILE A 258 -3.93 -9.58 18.36
CA ILE A 258 -3.72 -9.57 16.92
C ILE A 258 -2.26 -9.24 16.59
N ASN A 259 -1.65 -8.28 17.29
CA ASN A 259 -0.28 -7.83 17.03
C ASN A 259 0.79 -8.84 17.44
N LYS A 260 0.49 -9.67 18.45
CA LYS A 260 1.37 -10.75 18.89
C LYS A 260 1.54 -11.84 17.83
N GLN A 261 0.66 -11.91 16.83
CA GLN A 261 0.87 -12.79 15.68
C GLN A 261 2.15 -12.37 14.96
N LYS A 262 3.11 -13.29 14.84
CA LYS A 262 4.40 -13.02 14.21
C LYS A 262 4.18 -12.58 12.77
N SER A 263 4.69 -11.41 12.41
CA SER A 263 4.71 -10.98 11.01
C SER A 263 5.54 -11.96 10.18
N ILE A 264 5.07 -12.22 8.96
CA ILE A 264 5.86 -12.93 7.97
C ILE A 264 7.12 -12.09 7.69
N LYS A 265 8.31 -12.72 7.69
CA LYS A 265 9.56 -12.03 7.39
C LYS A 265 9.48 -11.36 6.02
N ARG A 266 9.98 -10.12 5.90
CA ARG A 266 9.91 -9.33 4.66
C ARG A 266 10.58 -10.03 3.47
N GLU A 267 11.65 -10.78 3.69
CA GLU A 267 12.33 -11.55 2.64
C GLU A 267 11.41 -12.59 2.02
N TYR A 268 10.64 -13.29 2.84
CA TYR A 268 9.67 -14.30 2.38
C TYR A 268 8.53 -13.64 1.59
N ILE A 269 8.02 -12.50 2.07
CA ILE A 269 7.00 -11.71 1.32
C ILE A 269 7.51 -11.33 -0.08
N LYS A 270 8.78 -10.90 -0.19
CA LYS A 270 9.38 -10.55 -1.48
C LYS A 270 9.53 -11.74 -2.42
N GLN A 271 9.75 -12.94 -1.90
CA GLN A 271 9.82 -14.16 -2.71
C GLN A 271 8.43 -14.58 -3.24
N MET A 272 7.37 -14.30 -2.48
CA MET A 272 5.98 -14.58 -2.87
C MET A 272 5.37 -13.53 -3.82
N ASP A 273 6.10 -12.48 -4.18
CA ASP A 273 5.60 -11.47 -5.13
C ASP A 273 5.80 -11.96 -6.57
N TYR A 274 4.78 -12.65 -7.09
CA TYR A 274 4.76 -13.17 -8.46
C TYR A 274 4.61 -12.09 -9.53
N ASN A 275 4.44 -10.81 -9.16
CA ASN A 275 4.54 -9.72 -10.13
C ASN A 275 5.99 -9.41 -10.52
N CYS A 276 6.97 -9.98 -9.81
CA CYS A 276 8.38 -9.90 -10.17
C CYS A 276 8.75 -11.08 -11.10
N PRO A 277 9.11 -10.83 -12.37
CA PRO A 277 9.44 -11.90 -13.33
C PRO A 277 10.55 -12.85 -12.88
N GLU A 278 11.55 -12.34 -12.14
CA GLU A 278 12.64 -13.16 -11.59
C GLU A 278 12.16 -14.20 -10.57
N ASN A 279 11.10 -13.90 -9.80
CA ASN A 279 10.52 -14.84 -8.85
C ASN A 279 9.74 -15.94 -9.60
N MET A 280 9.12 -15.60 -10.73
CA MET A 280 8.45 -16.58 -11.59
C MET A 280 9.43 -17.58 -12.20
N VAL A 281 10.62 -17.12 -12.62
CA VAL A 281 11.70 -18.02 -13.09
C VAL A 281 12.10 -19.00 -11.98
N VAL A 282 12.33 -18.50 -10.76
CA VAL A 282 12.70 -19.34 -9.60
C VAL A 282 11.60 -20.33 -9.24
N GLU A 283 10.33 -19.94 -9.38
CA GLU A 283 9.19 -20.82 -9.14
C GLU A 283 9.08 -21.93 -10.18
N LEU A 284 9.33 -21.63 -11.46
CA LEU A 284 9.38 -22.65 -12.51
C LEU A 284 10.50 -23.66 -12.26
N ILE A 285 11.70 -23.18 -11.91
CA ILE A 285 12.81 -24.05 -11.50
C ILE A 285 12.40 -24.94 -10.32
N ALA A 286 11.77 -24.37 -9.30
CA ALA A 286 11.40 -25.09 -8.08
C ALA A 286 10.32 -26.16 -8.28
N ASN A 287 9.47 -26.01 -9.31
CA ASN A 287 8.40 -26.95 -9.61
C ASN A 287 8.85 -28.14 -10.48
N GLU A 288 10.03 -28.07 -11.10
CA GLU A 288 10.58 -29.15 -11.91
C GLU A 288 11.22 -30.22 -11.01
N SER A 289 10.51 -31.35 -10.85
CA SER A 289 10.93 -32.45 -9.96
C SER A 289 12.30 -33.05 -10.30
N LEU A 290 12.78 -32.82 -11.53
CA LEU A 290 14.06 -33.32 -12.02
C LEU A 290 15.22 -32.33 -11.85
N SER A 291 14.95 -31.05 -11.57
CA SER A 291 16.01 -30.04 -11.44
C SER A 291 16.86 -30.28 -10.19
N GLU A 292 18.18 -30.40 -10.37
CA GLU A 292 19.12 -30.53 -9.27
C GLU A 292 19.20 -29.25 -8.44
N LEU A 293 19.10 -28.09 -9.09
CA LEU A 293 19.05 -26.79 -8.42
C LEU A 293 17.84 -26.68 -7.48
N ALA A 294 16.67 -27.18 -7.90
CA ALA A 294 15.45 -27.16 -7.08
C ALA A 294 15.61 -27.93 -5.76
N LYS A 295 16.32 -29.07 -5.78
CA LYS A 295 16.54 -29.91 -4.60
C LYS A 295 17.35 -29.19 -3.52
N VAL A 296 18.32 -28.38 -3.95
CA VAL A 296 19.29 -27.72 -3.05
C VAL A 296 18.94 -26.27 -2.68
N MET A 297 18.00 -25.64 -3.40
CA MET A 297 17.56 -24.27 -3.16
C MET A 297 16.50 -24.19 -2.05
N LYS A 298 16.65 -23.28 -1.08
CA LYS A 298 15.76 -23.12 0.09
C LYS A 298 15.38 -21.66 0.35
N ASP A 299 14.39 -21.41 1.20
CA ASP A 299 13.89 -20.04 1.41
C ASP A 299 14.70 -19.24 2.44
N ASP A 300 15.33 -19.92 3.40
CA ASP A 300 15.95 -19.31 4.58
C ASP A 300 17.38 -19.86 4.83
N ASP A 301 18.26 -18.99 5.34
CA ASP A 301 19.66 -19.32 5.68
C ASP A 301 19.79 -20.46 6.69
N SER A 302 18.77 -20.67 7.52
CA SER A 302 18.76 -21.76 8.51
C SER A 302 18.92 -23.11 7.81
N TYR A 303 18.28 -23.32 6.65
CA TYR A 303 18.45 -24.57 5.91
C TYR A 303 19.90 -24.76 5.44
N ILE A 304 20.58 -23.69 5.04
CA ILE A 304 21.98 -23.75 4.61
C ILE A 304 22.91 -23.98 5.81
N LYS A 305 22.62 -23.33 6.95
CA LYS A 305 23.38 -23.50 8.20
C LYS A 305 23.27 -24.93 8.73
N TYR A 306 22.10 -25.54 8.64
CA TYR A 306 21.83 -26.89 9.13
C TYR A 306 22.02 -27.97 8.05
N ASN A 307 22.78 -27.69 6.98
CA ASN A 307 23.12 -28.67 5.96
C ASN A 307 21.87 -29.36 5.37
N ARG A 308 20.87 -28.57 4.98
CA ARG A 308 19.63 -28.98 4.30
C ARG A 308 19.41 -28.26 2.97
N GLY A 309 20.40 -27.51 2.51
CA GLY A 309 20.39 -26.77 1.25
C GLY A 309 21.75 -26.14 0.97
N LEU A 310 21.98 -25.77 -0.29
CA LEU A 310 23.21 -25.14 -0.74
C LEU A 310 23.05 -23.64 -0.97
N THR A 311 21.88 -23.20 -1.44
CA THR A 311 21.62 -21.79 -1.75
C THR A 311 20.19 -21.36 -1.43
N LYS A 312 19.91 -20.06 -1.59
CA LYS A 312 18.59 -19.47 -1.34
C LYS A 312 17.85 -19.15 -2.63
N LYS A 313 16.52 -19.30 -2.62
CA LYS A 313 15.64 -18.77 -3.68
C LYS A 313 15.90 -17.29 -3.96
N SER A 314 16.14 -16.50 -2.91
CA SER A 314 16.46 -15.07 -3.04
C SER A 314 17.80 -14.79 -3.73
N ILE A 315 18.80 -15.68 -3.60
CA ILE A 315 20.09 -15.53 -4.29
C ILE A 315 19.89 -15.77 -5.78
N ILE A 316 19.20 -16.85 -6.15
CA ILE A 316 18.90 -17.16 -7.55
C ILE A 316 18.03 -16.07 -8.17
N ALA A 317 16.92 -15.66 -7.52
CA ALA A 317 16.06 -14.58 -8.02
C ALA A 317 16.86 -13.28 -8.24
N LYS A 318 17.76 -12.94 -7.32
CA LYS A 318 18.60 -11.74 -7.44
C LYS A 318 19.60 -11.85 -8.59
N ALA A 319 20.22 -13.01 -8.78
CA ALA A 319 21.15 -13.27 -9.87
C ALA A 319 20.44 -13.26 -11.24
N VAL A 320 19.26 -13.88 -11.31
CA VAL A 320 18.39 -13.89 -12.50
C VAL A 320 17.99 -12.46 -12.85
N LYS A 321 17.52 -11.68 -11.87
CA LYS A 321 17.22 -10.27 -12.08
C LYS A 321 18.43 -9.54 -12.66
N GLU A 322 19.61 -9.65 -12.06
CA GLU A 322 20.78 -8.86 -12.48
C GLU A 322 21.38 -9.29 -13.83
N ASN A 323 21.18 -10.54 -14.27
CA ASN A 323 21.78 -11.06 -15.52
C ASN A 323 20.79 -11.25 -16.68
N TYR A 324 19.50 -11.47 -16.39
CA TYR A 324 18.47 -11.78 -17.40
C TYR A 324 17.36 -10.72 -17.52
N GLU A 325 17.38 -9.61 -16.75
CA GLU A 325 16.31 -8.58 -16.71
C GLU A 325 15.74 -8.22 -18.08
N LYS A 326 16.63 -8.02 -19.06
CA LYS A 326 16.26 -7.60 -20.43
C LYS A 326 15.41 -8.64 -21.17
N GLN A 327 15.53 -9.91 -20.82
CA GLN A 327 14.81 -11.03 -21.44
C GLN A 327 13.43 -11.25 -20.78
N LEU A 328 13.25 -10.88 -19.51
CA LEU A 328 12.07 -11.22 -18.69
C LEU A 328 10.85 -10.31 -18.94
N LYS A 329 10.54 -10.03 -20.20
CA LYS A 329 9.42 -9.16 -20.60
C LYS A 329 8.12 -9.92 -20.88
N THR A 330 8.23 -11.19 -21.28
CA THR A 330 7.10 -12.02 -21.70
C THR A 330 7.12 -13.34 -20.95
N SER A 331 5.95 -13.96 -20.76
CA SER A 331 5.82 -15.27 -20.11
C SER A 331 6.58 -16.38 -20.86
N ILE A 332 6.68 -16.29 -22.18
CA ILE A 332 7.47 -17.22 -23.01
C ILE A 332 8.96 -17.08 -22.68
N ASN A 333 9.49 -15.86 -22.64
CA ASN A 333 10.89 -15.66 -22.31
C ASN A 333 11.21 -16.07 -20.86
N ILE A 334 10.27 -15.86 -19.93
CA ILE A 334 10.42 -16.31 -18.54
C ILE A 334 10.59 -17.84 -18.49
N ARG A 335 9.77 -18.60 -19.24
CA ARG A 335 9.92 -20.06 -19.33
C ARG A 335 11.24 -20.47 -19.98
N ASN A 336 11.58 -19.87 -21.14
CA ASN A 336 12.82 -20.19 -21.83
C ASN A 336 14.07 -19.93 -20.97
N VAL A 337 14.06 -18.86 -20.18
CA VAL A 337 15.15 -18.57 -19.22
C VAL A 337 15.19 -19.60 -18.09
N ALA A 338 14.03 -20.01 -17.57
CA ALA A 338 13.96 -21.06 -16.55
C ALA A 338 14.51 -22.39 -17.10
N ASP A 339 14.01 -22.85 -18.25
CA ASP A 339 14.43 -24.11 -18.89
C ASP A 339 15.94 -24.12 -19.17
N TRP A 340 16.47 -23.00 -19.68
CA TRP A 340 17.91 -22.85 -19.89
C TRP A 340 18.72 -22.93 -18.59
N ILE A 341 18.30 -22.23 -17.54
CA ILE A 341 18.99 -22.27 -16.26
C ILE A 341 18.98 -23.69 -15.69
N ILE A 342 17.85 -24.41 -15.80
CA ILE A 342 17.74 -25.81 -15.37
C ILE A 342 18.75 -26.66 -16.14
N GLU A 343 18.74 -26.63 -17.47
CA GLU A 343 19.69 -27.42 -18.29
C GLU A 343 21.14 -27.12 -17.92
N PHE A 344 21.48 -25.83 -17.78
CA PHE A 344 22.81 -25.39 -17.41
C PHE A 344 23.21 -25.92 -16.02
N THR A 345 22.36 -25.75 -15.00
CA THR A 345 22.69 -26.12 -13.63
C THR A 345 22.67 -27.62 -13.42
N ASP A 346 21.78 -28.36 -14.09
CA ASP A 346 21.74 -29.81 -14.01
C ASP A 346 23.01 -30.42 -14.64
N TYR A 347 23.48 -29.85 -15.77
CA TYR A 347 24.75 -30.27 -16.34
C TYR A 347 25.94 -29.90 -15.45
N LEU A 348 26.00 -28.69 -14.89
CA LEU A 348 27.04 -28.28 -13.92
C LEU A 348 27.08 -29.24 -12.73
N MET A 349 25.96 -29.41 -12.05
CA MET A 349 25.85 -30.24 -10.85
C MET A 349 26.05 -31.73 -11.15
N GLY A 350 25.67 -32.19 -12.34
CA GLY A 350 25.94 -33.56 -12.80
C GLY A 350 27.42 -33.80 -13.08
N THR A 351 28.14 -32.83 -13.67
CA THR A 351 29.59 -32.94 -13.90
C THR A 351 30.43 -32.80 -12.64
N HIS A 352 29.87 -32.20 -11.59
CA HIS A 352 30.45 -32.02 -10.26
C HIS A 352 29.57 -32.69 -9.19
N SER A 353 29.17 -33.94 -9.45
CA SER A 353 28.20 -34.67 -8.61
C SER A 353 28.68 -34.81 -7.17
N TYR A 354 29.99 -34.99 -6.95
CA TYR A 354 30.56 -35.12 -5.62
C TYR A 354 30.36 -33.85 -4.79
N GLU A 355 30.54 -32.69 -5.41
CA GLU A 355 30.48 -31.38 -4.79
C GLU A 355 29.07 -30.86 -4.53
N PHE A 356 28.11 -31.25 -5.37
CA PHE A 356 26.74 -30.74 -5.31
C PHE A 356 25.69 -31.75 -4.84
N ILE A 357 25.92 -33.05 -5.06
CA ILE A 357 24.92 -34.11 -4.87
C ILE A 357 25.35 -35.12 -3.81
N GLU A 358 26.52 -35.75 -3.96
CA GLU A 358 26.92 -36.89 -3.13
C GLU A 358 27.42 -36.48 -1.74
N ASN A 359 28.36 -35.53 -1.65
CA ASN A 359 28.95 -35.09 -0.38
C ASN A 359 29.00 -33.56 -0.22
N PRO A 360 27.91 -32.82 -0.53
CA PRO A 360 27.93 -31.36 -0.57
C PRO A 360 28.38 -30.73 0.76
N TYR A 361 27.94 -31.27 1.89
CA TYR A 361 28.20 -30.66 3.19
C TYR A 361 29.63 -30.84 3.68
N LYS A 362 30.31 -31.92 3.26
CA LYS A 362 31.74 -32.11 3.53
C LYS A 362 32.57 -31.19 2.64
N VAL A 363 32.22 -31.10 1.35
CA VAL A 363 32.91 -30.21 0.40
C VAL A 363 32.85 -28.74 0.84
N LYS A 364 31.74 -28.33 1.45
CA LYS A 364 31.54 -26.98 1.99
C LYS A 364 32.55 -26.59 3.08
N GLU A 365 33.18 -27.55 3.75
CA GLU A 365 34.21 -27.28 4.77
C GLU A 365 35.53 -26.84 4.11
N GLU A 366 35.88 -27.45 2.98
CA GLU A 366 37.21 -27.33 2.34
C GLU A 366 37.21 -26.46 1.07
N SER A 367 36.05 -26.31 0.42
CA SER A 367 35.90 -25.63 -0.87
C SER A 367 34.77 -24.61 -0.87
N VAL A 368 34.88 -23.59 -1.74
CA VAL A 368 33.81 -22.61 -1.99
C VAL A 368 32.95 -22.95 -3.20
N ILE A 369 33.19 -24.07 -3.88
CA ILE A 369 32.45 -24.47 -5.10
C ILE A 369 30.94 -24.52 -4.85
N ASN A 370 30.52 -24.99 -3.67
CA ASN A 370 29.10 -25.02 -3.30
C ASN A 370 28.73 -23.97 -2.26
N ASP A 371 29.53 -22.90 -2.11
CA ASP A 371 29.16 -21.77 -1.28
C ASP A 371 27.88 -21.13 -1.83
N LYS A 372 26.98 -20.72 -0.93
CA LYS A 372 25.69 -20.17 -1.34
C LYS A 372 25.80 -18.97 -2.26
N ASN A 373 26.82 -18.12 -2.08
CA ASN A 373 27.03 -16.94 -2.90
C ASN A 373 27.69 -17.29 -4.24
N MET A 374 28.34 -18.45 -4.38
CA MET A 374 28.93 -18.88 -5.66
C MET A 374 27.87 -19.08 -6.76
N PHE A 375 26.62 -19.34 -6.36
CA PHE A 375 25.48 -19.39 -7.29
C PHE A 375 25.24 -18.08 -8.04
N TYR A 376 25.69 -16.92 -7.54
CA TYR A 376 25.73 -15.69 -8.33
C TYR A 376 26.63 -15.84 -9.56
N ALA A 377 27.82 -16.43 -9.39
CA ALA A 377 28.76 -16.67 -10.48
C ALA A 377 28.22 -17.70 -11.48
N TYR A 378 27.58 -18.77 -11.01
CA TYR A 378 26.98 -19.79 -11.89
C TYR A 378 25.85 -19.24 -12.75
N ILE A 379 24.94 -18.43 -12.18
CA ILE A 379 23.86 -17.82 -12.95
C ILE A 379 24.43 -16.79 -13.94
N ALA A 380 25.45 -16.01 -13.59
CA ALA A 380 26.09 -15.10 -14.54
C ALA A 380 26.82 -15.85 -15.67
N LEU A 381 27.51 -16.95 -15.36
CA LEU A 381 28.14 -17.80 -16.37
C LEU A 381 27.08 -18.41 -17.30
N SER A 382 25.95 -18.87 -16.77
CA SER A 382 24.83 -19.37 -17.58
C SER A 382 24.33 -18.32 -18.57
N ALA A 383 24.26 -17.05 -18.17
CA ALA A 383 23.79 -15.96 -19.03
C ALA A 383 24.78 -15.68 -20.17
N LYS A 384 26.08 -15.77 -19.89
CA LYS A 384 27.14 -15.58 -20.89
C LYS A 384 27.15 -16.70 -21.92
N LEU A 385 26.89 -17.94 -21.49
CA LEU A 385 26.97 -19.12 -22.35
C LEU A 385 25.66 -19.47 -23.07
N GLN A 386 24.56 -18.76 -22.80
CA GLN A 386 23.21 -19.08 -23.34
C GLN A 386 23.15 -19.22 -24.86
N ASN A 387 23.96 -18.44 -25.59
CA ASN A 387 23.96 -18.43 -27.05
C ASN A 387 25.13 -19.20 -27.67
N GLU A 388 25.96 -19.84 -26.84
CA GLU A 388 27.15 -20.57 -27.29
C GLU A 388 26.82 -22.03 -27.59
N LYS A 389 27.01 -22.47 -28.84
CA LYS A 389 26.71 -23.85 -29.25
C LYS A 389 27.54 -24.90 -28.50
N ASN A 390 28.75 -24.54 -28.08
CA ASN A 390 29.69 -25.38 -27.36
C ASN A 390 29.74 -25.07 -25.85
N TRP A 391 28.68 -24.49 -25.28
CA TRP A 391 28.64 -24.05 -23.88
C TRP A 391 29.06 -25.12 -22.87
N ARG A 392 28.77 -26.40 -23.13
CA ARG A 392 29.14 -27.53 -22.25
C ARG A 392 30.65 -27.73 -22.14
N ALA A 393 31.39 -27.49 -23.23
CA ALA A 393 32.85 -27.57 -23.24
C ALA A 393 33.45 -26.33 -22.56
N LEU A 394 32.92 -25.15 -22.89
CA LEU A 394 33.34 -23.89 -22.25
C LEU A 394 33.10 -23.92 -20.74
N LEU A 395 31.99 -24.48 -20.28
CA LEU A 395 31.73 -24.64 -18.85
C LEU A 395 32.81 -25.49 -18.18
N LYS A 396 33.15 -26.65 -18.75
CA LYS A 396 34.19 -27.54 -18.21
C LYS A 396 35.55 -26.85 -18.14
N GLU A 397 35.91 -26.12 -19.19
CA GLU A 397 37.13 -25.33 -19.24
C GLU A 397 37.15 -24.25 -18.15
N LYS A 398 36.08 -23.45 -18.05
CA LYS A 398 35.97 -22.38 -17.06
C LYS A 398 35.97 -22.91 -15.63
N MET A 399 35.26 -24.00 -15.35
CA MET A 399 35.30 -24.66 -14.04
C MET A 399 36.68 -25.23 -13.72
N GLY A 400 37.37 -25.84 -14.69
CA GLY A 400 38.71 -26.39 -14.51
C GLY A 400 39.80 -25.33 -14.32
N SER A 401 39.56 -24.09 -14.77
CA SER A 401 40.51 -22.98 -14.64
C SER A 401 40.60 -22.37 -13.23
N ILE A 402 39.70 -22.75 -12.32
CA ILE A 402 39.59 -22.15 -10.99
C ILE A 402 39.88 -23.18 -9.90
N ASP A 403 40.80 -22.84 -9.00
CA ASP A 403 40.98 -23.58 -7.75
C ASP A 403 39.94 -23.11 -6.71
N PHE A 404 38.92 -23.93 -6.49
CA PHE A 404 37.86 -23.69 -5.51
C PHE A 404 38.23 -24.03 -4.07
N SER A 405 39.46 -24.46 -3.78
CA SER A 405 39.92 -24.66 -2.40
C SER A 405 39.81 -23.37 -1.61
N LYS A 406 39.29 -23.43 -0.38
CA LYS A 406 39.25 -22.26 0.53
C LYS A 406 40.64 -21.71 0.86
N LYS A 407 41.70 -22.49 0.62
CA LYS A 407 43.09 -22.05 0.80
C LYS A 407 43.58 -21.13 -0.32
N ASN A 408 42.84 -21.03 -1.43
CA ASN A 408 43.19 -20.13 -2.52
C ASN A 408 42.99 -18.66 -2.07
N PRO A 409 44.05 -17.82 -2.09
CA PRO A 409 43.98 -16.41 -1.69
C PRO A 409 42.95 -15.57 -2.45
N LEU A 410 42.53 -16.01 -3.64
CA LEU A 410 41.46 -15.39 -4.41
C LEU A 410 40.21 -15.15 -3.57
N TRP A 411 39.81 -16.12 -2.76
CA TRP A 411 38.55 -16.09 -2.02
C TRP A 411 38.54 -15.06 -0.90
N GLU A 412 39.70 -14.86 -0.27
CA GLU A 412 39.91 -13.78 0.71
C GLU A 412 39.92 -12.41 0.01
N ASN A 413 40.65 -12.29 -1.12
CA ASN A 413 40.76 -11.04 -1.89
C ASN A 413 39.42 -10.53 -2.44
N ILE A 414 38.54 -11.45 -2.88
CA ILE A 414 37.21 -11.05 -3.33
C ILE A 414 36.26 -10.79 -2.16
N GLY A 415 36.55 -11.33 -0.97
CA GLY A 415 35.78 -11.18 0.26
C GLY A 415 34.66 -12.20 0.41
N LEU A 416 34.85 -13.43 -0.09
CA LEU A 416 33.82 -14.48 -0.06
C LEU A 416 33.79 -15.24 1.28
N LEU A 417 34.96 -15.50 1.89
CA LEU A 417 35.09 -16.40 3.05
C LEU A 417 34.33 -15.94 4.31
N ASP A 418 34.25 -14.62 4.54
CA ASP A 418 33.56 -14.04 5.71
C ASP A 418 32.16 -13.48 5.39
N CYS A 419 31.67 -13.72 4.16
CA CYS A 419 30.47 -13.06 3.68
C CYS A 419 29.21 -13.83 4.05
N LYS A 420 28.41 -13.27 4.96
CA LYS A 420 27.07 -13.82 5.21
C LYS A 420 26.18 -13.69 3.99
N ASP A 421 26.04 -12.53 3.37
CA ASP A 421 25.26 -12.37 2.14
C ASP A 421 25.98 -11.40 1.20
N ALA A 422 26.16 -11.79 -0.06
CA ALA A 422 26.96 -11.02 -1.00
C ALA A 422 26.38 -9.61 -1.25
N ALA A 423 27.12 -8.59 -0.81
CA ALA A 423 26.90 -7.20 -1.17
C ALA A 423 27.10 -6.99 -2.68
N LYS A 424 26.66 -5.83 -3.21
CA LYS A 424 26.72 -5.54 -4.65
C LYS A 424 28.14 -5.70 -5.23
N THR A 425 29.15 -5.21 -4.52
CA THR A 425 30.56 -5.28 -4.92
C THR A 425 31.06 -6.72 -5.04
N LEU A 426 30.74 -7.59 -4.06
CA LEU A 426 31.09 -9.00 -4.15
C LEU A 426 30.37 -9.70 -5.31
N ARG A 427 29.08 -9.38 -5.54
CA ARG A 427 28.33 -9.94 -6.68
C ARG A 427 28.95 -9.56 -8.01
N GLU A 428 29.36 -8.30 -8.20
CA GLU A 428 30.05 -7.84 -9.42
C GLU A 428 31.35 -8.59 -9.66
N LYS A 429 32.14 -8.87 -8.61
CA LYS A 429 33.33 -9.73 -8.71
C LYS A 429 32.96 -11.16 -9.10
N LEU A 430 31.96 -11.75 -8.45
CA LEU A 430 31.49 -13.12 -8.74
C LEU A 430 30.93 -13.26 -10.16
N TYR A 431 30.20 -12.26 -10.67
CA TYR A 431 29.70 -12.28 -12.05
C TYR A 431 30.81 -12.27 -13.09
N ASN A 432 31.98 -11.74 -12.74
CA ASN A 432 33.15 -11.67 -13.60
C ASN A 432 34.19 -12.77 -13.30
N LEU A 433 33.89 -13.69 -12.37
CA LEU A 433 34.82 -14.72 -11.91
C LEU A 433 35.34 -15.61 -13.06
N PHE A 434 34.48 -15.91 -14.02
CA PHE A 434 34.77 -16.81 -15.15
C PHE A 434 35.08 -16.07 -16.46
N ASN A 435 35.35 -14.75 -16.41
CA ASN A 435 35.72 -14.00 -17.62
C ASN A 435 37.09 -14.42 -18.14
#